data_AF-A0A356F9G8-F1
#
_entry.id   AF-A0A356F9G8-F1
#
_cell.length_a   1.000
_cell.length_b   1.000
_cell.length_c   1.000
_cell.angle_alpha   90.00
_cell.angle_beta   90.00
_cell.angle_gamma   90.00
#
_symmetry.space_group_name_H-M   'P 1'
#
loop_
_entity.id
_entity.type
_entity.pdbx_description
1 polymer ?
#
loop_
_entity_poly.entity_id
_entity_poly.type
_entity_poly.pdbx_seq_one_letter_code
_entity_poly.pdbx_strand_id
1 'polypeptide(L)'
;MRESRSKIHLSLLALLVMSVPLALFFYYYSNLMNEAQEDRPEARLVHELYEDDPVEEKLPEPVVVEASEFEVSGRVCLPDGSGVPGLKLILAQESVVAGPDGSFHFPAAKRGRESVLRIELNGKEFAVFEKVLVGDDPVAAGAGGTALELLPSKPAKIEWTVQVPGKPAAASGGKKTFIGLGAVLVEGWGGGGRISVQGTSRLPAGAGIYSHLSFDGFRVAGCLDPAVVSAEGRWQGTVFISPEHRWYSGPHELTASFSVVVEDPRLVAEWEQTLGEGSLQDAGEIAASSGVYIGNPKAAEAEDRAVQIYTVRMVQEARRHRDGLRSRVDEILRLGKGWSPELLAVRNGKRPGWFHEGLVGEDGSFSEKTWRVYLDERWRPGISALLKEHRGKQPGEDGTARKYQECYSRLEGLLSGVLQMSRVYSMFIVYPSFDLKPHEKDFYLDERGREDLAVLKRIVDEHFERLERFTTLVEK
;
A
#
# COMPACT_ATOMS: atom_id res chain seq x y z
N MET A 1 52.96 8.11 18.74
CA MET A 1 51.96 8.96 19.45
C MET A 1 51.10 9.86 18.55
N ARG A 2 51.51 10.24 17.32
CA ARG A 2 50.69 11.07 16.42
C ARG A 2 49.48 10.35 15.79
N GLU A 3 49.58 9.06 15.50
CA GLU A 3 48.48 8.29 14.86
C GLU A 3 47.28 7.99 15.79
N SER A 4 47.50 7.91 17.10
CA SER A 4 46.43 7.66 18.08
C SER A 4 45.51 8.88 18.26
N ARG A 5 46.04 10.10 18.17
CA ARG A 5 45.24 11.33 18.27
C ARG A 5 44.35 11.55 17.04
N SER A 6 44.82 11.16 15.85
CA SER A 6 44.04 11.27 14.60
C SER A 6 42.78 10.38 14.62
N LYS A 7 42.88 9.15 15.15
CA LYS A 7 41.72 8.25 15.25
C LYS A 7 40.66 8.75 16.25
N ILE A 8 41.10 9.31 17.39
CA ILE A 8 40.19 9.89 18.39
C ILE A 8 39.47 11.12 17.83
N HIS A 9 40.16 11.97 17.06
CA HIS A 9 39.52 13.12 16.40
C HIS A 9 38.52 12.70 15.32
N LEU A 10 38.80 11.63 14.55
CA LEU A 10 37.86 11.08 13.57
C LEU A 10 36.62 10.45 14.22
N SER A 11 36.78 9.75 15.34
CA SER A 11 35.65 9.20 16.11
C SER A 11 34.80 10.29 16.75
N LEU A 12 35.42 11.34 17.29
CA LEU A 12 34.69 12.50 17.83
C LEU A 12 33.97 13.28 16.73
N LEU A 13 34.59 13.44 15.55
CA LEU A 13 33.95 14.09 14.41
C LEU A 13 32.75 13.28 13.91
N ALA A 14 32.87 11.94 13.83
CA ALA A 14 31.77 11.07 13.46
C ALA A 14 30.62 11.12 14.46
N LEU A 15 30.93 11.17 15.77
CA LEU A 15 29.92 11.29 16.82
C LEU A 15 29.20 12.65 16.76
N LEU A 16 29.95 13.72 16.42
CA LEU A 16 29.41 15.07 16.29
C LEU A 16 28.56 15.23 15.02
N VAL A 17 28.96 14.59 13.92
CA VAL A 17 28.18 14.52 12.66
C VAL A 17 26.89 13.72 12.85
N MET A 18 26.87 12.73 13.74
CA MET A 18 25.64 11.97 14.07
C MET A 18 24.76 12.68 15.10
N SER A 19 25.34 13.45 16.04
CA SER A 19 24.57 14.16 17.07
C SER A 19 23.84 15.39 16.55
N VAL A 20 24.36 16.05 15.50
CA VAL A 20 23.74 17.27 14.94
C VAL A 20 22.38 16.98 14.26
N PRO A 21 22.23 15.96 13.39
CA PRO A 21 20.94 15.55 12.84
C PRO A 21 19.96 15.08 13.91
N LEU A 22 20.45 14.38 14.95
CA LEU A 22 19.62 13.90 16.05
C LEU A 22 19.08 15.06 16.90
N ALA A 23 19.93 16.05 17.20
CA ALA A 23 19.55 17.27 17.91
C ALA A 23 18.58 18.14 17.08
N LEU A 24 18.79 18.22 15.77
CA LEU A 24 17.84 18.88 14.87
C LEU A 24 16.49 18.16 14.82
N PHE A 25 16.50 16.82 14.80
CA PHE A 25 15.28 16.01 14.88
C PHE A 25 14.52 16.27 16.19
N PHE A 26 15.20 16.25 17.34
CA PHE A 26 14.56 16.58 18.63
C PHE A 26 14.12 18.03 18.74
N TYR A 27 14.85 18.98 18.15
CA TYR A 27 14.45 20.39 18.11
C TYR A 27 13.17 20.57 17.28
N TYR A 28 13.12 20.02 16.06
CA TYR A 28 11.93 20.09 15.22
C TYR A 28 10.75 19.31 15.81
N TYR A 29 10.99 18.15 16.40
CA TYR A 29 9.95 17.35 17.07
C TYR A 29 9.39 18.09 18.29
N SER A 30 10.24 18.72 19.10
CA SER A 30 9.79 19.51 20.26
C SER A 30 9.06 20.79 19.83
N ASN A 31 9.48 21.43 18.74
CA ASN A 31 8.80 22.60 18.20
C ASN A 31 7.43 22.23 17.61
N LEU A 32 7.32 21.08 16.93
CA LEU A 32 6.06 20.54 16.41
C LEU A 32 5.09 20.18 17.55
N MET A 33 5.61 19.64 18.65
CA MET A 33 4.82 19.33 19.84
C MET A 33 4.39 20.58 20.63
N ASN A 34 5.21 21.64 20.64
CA ASN A 34 4.86 22.93 21.26
C ASN A 34 3.85 23.73 20.42
N GLU A 35 3.99 23.75 19.08
CA GLU A 35 3.00 24.37 18.18
C GLU A 35 1.64 23.64 18.25
N ALA A 36 1.65 22.31 18.44
CA ALA A 36 0.42 21.54 18.69
C ALA A 36 -0.19 21.76 20.10
N GLN A 37 0.53 22.44 20.99
CA GLN A 37 0.09 22.75 22.36
C GLN A 37 -0.46 24.18 22.49
N GLU A 38 0.01 25.13 21.67
CA GLU A 38 -0.44 26.53 21.68
C GLU A 38 -1.80 26.77 20.97
N ASP A 39 -2.23 25.88 20.08
CA ASP A 39 -3.51 25.98 19.36
C ASP A 39 -4.65 25.10 19.93
N ARG A 40 -4.51 24.61 21.17
CA ARG A 40 -5.65 24.00 21.87
C ARG A 40 -6.54 25.11 22.45
N PRO A 41 -7.83 25.20 22.10
CA PRO A 41 -8.76 25.95 22.93
C PRO A 41 -8.75 25.30 24.31
N GLU A 42 -8.36 26.04 25.34
CA GLU A 42 -8.47 25.62 26.73
C GLU A 42 -9.93 25.27 27.01
N ALA A 43 -10.27 23.98 26.93
CA ALA A 43 -11.47 23.45 27.55
C ALA A 43 -11.25 23.56 29.07
N ARG A 44 -11.54 24.75 29.62
CA ARG A 44 -11.81 24.89 31.05
C ARG A 44 -12.93 23.91 31.37
N LEU A 45 -12.60 22.86 32.12
CA LEU A 45 -13.55 22.08 32.89
C LEU A 45 -14.16 23.03 33.93
N VAL A 46 -15.15 23.81 33.49
CA VAL A 46 -16.10 24.47 34.38
C VAL A 46 -17.02 23.36 34.84
N HIS A 47 -16.86 22.92 36.09
CA HIS A 47 -17.93 22.21 36.79
C HIS A 47 -19.07 23.21 37.05
N GLU A 48 -19.86 23.48 36.01
CA GLU A 48 -21.20 24.02 36.18
C GLU A 48 -22.07 22.83 36.60
N LEU A 49 -22.47 22.82 37.87
CA LEU A 49 -23.60 22.04 38.33
C LEU A 49 -24.84 22.57 37.59
N TYR A 50 -25.16 21.97 36.46
CA TYR A 50 -26.50 22.02 35.91
C TYR A 50 -27.36 21.03 36.70
N GLU A 51 -28.23 21.57 37.56
CA GLU A 51 -29.45 20.90 37.96
C GLU A 51 -30.37 20.86 36.73
N ASP A 52 -30.13 19.89 35.84
CA ASP A 52 -31.10 19.50 34.83
C ASP A 52 -31.90 18.33 35.38
N ASP A 53 -33.22 18.56 35.54
CA ASP A 53 -34.20 17.51 35.80
C ASP A 53 -33.95 16.30 34.88
N PRO A 54 -34.19 15.06 35.34
CA PRO A 54 -33.92 13.89 34.54
C PRO A 54 -34.87 13.90 33.33
N VAL A 55 -34.39 14.36 32.19
CA VAL A 55 -34.98 14.04 30.90
C VAL A 55 -34.75 12.55 30.76
N GLU A 56 -35.82 11.76 30.87
CA GLU A 56 -35.81 10.38 30.42
C GLU A 56 -35.33 10.36 28.97
N GLU A 57 -34.03 10.10 28.76
CA GLU A 57 -33.54 9.62 27.48
C GLU A 57 -34.33 8.35 27.20
N LYS A 58 -35.32 8.46 26.31
CA LYS A 58 -35.86 7.30 25.63
C LYS A 58 -34.67 6.64 24.95
N LEU A 59 -34.14 5.60 25.58
CA LEU A 59 -33.30 4.61 24.93
C LEU A 59 -33.94 4.36 23.55
N PRO A 60 -33.19 4.52 22.44
CA PRO A 60 -33.74 4.25 21.13
C PRO A 60 -34.40 2.87 21.20
N GLU A 61 -35.67 2.81 20.81
CA GLU A 61 -36.42 1.55 20.80
C GLU A 61 -35.53 0.51 20.10
N PRO A 62 -35.33 -0.69 20.69
CA PRO A 62 -34.51 -1.71 20.06
C PRO A 62 -35.07 -1.92 18.66
N VAL A 63 -34.27 -1.59 17.65
CA VAL A 63 -34.63 -1.87 16.27
C VAL A 63 -34.88 -3.37 16.24
N VAL A 64 -36.14 -3.76 16.10
CA VAL A 64 -36.53 -5.16 15.93
C VAL A 64 -36.05 -5.52 14.53
N VAL A 65 -34.80 -5.93 14.44
CA VAL A 65 -34.23 -6.47 13.22
C VAL A 65 -34.90 -7.83 13.05
N GLU A 66 -35.86 -7.93 12.14
CA GLU A 66 -36.33 -9.22 11.66
C GLU A 66 -35.11 -10.05 11.28
N ALA A 67 -35.05 -11.29 11.77
CA ALA A 67 -33.92 -12.20 11.53
C ALA A 67 -33.87 -12.58 10.04
N SER A 68 -33.34 -11.68 9.21
CA SER A 68 -33.09 -11.92 7.80
C SER A 68 -31.90 -12.86 7.70
N GLU A 69 -32.09 -13.99 7.03
CA GLU A 69 -31.03 -14.94 6.71
C GLU A 69 -30.17 -14.38 5.56
N PHE A 70 -28.86 -14.63 5.62
CA PHE A 70 -27.88 -14.20 4.63
C PHE A 70 -27.05 -15.38 4.15
N GLU A 71 -26.76 -15.39 2.85
CA GLU A 71 -25.81 -16.33 2.29
C GLU A 71 -24.38 -15.94 2.70
N VAL A 72 -23.65 -16.88 3.31
CA VAL A 72 -22.24 -16.72 3.64
C VAL A 72 -21.43 -17.68 2.79
N SER A 73 -20.55 -17.13 1.96
CA SER A 73 -19.64 -17.92 1.14
C SER A 73 -18.20 -17.61 1.48
N GLY A 74 -17.36 -18.62 1.43
CA GLY A 74 -15.96 -18.44 1.73
C GLY A 74 -15.10 -19.61 1.29
N ARG A 75 -13.87 -19.59 1.77
CA ARG A 75 -12.88 -20.61 1.47
C ARG A 75 -12.00 -20.92 2.66
N VAL A 76 -11.66 -22.19 2.81
CA VAL A 76 -10.64 -22.66 3.72
C VAL A 76 -9.33 -22.88 2.97
N CYS A 77 -8.24 -22.31 3.45
CA CYS A 77 -6.95 -22.40 2.79
C CYS A 77 -5.76 -22.48 3.75
N LEU A 78 -4.61 -22.83 3.18
CA LEU A 78 -3.29 -22.70 3.79
C LEU A 78 -2.72 -21.28 3.54
N PRO A 79 -1.62 -20.89 4.22
CA PRO A 79 -0.97 -19.58 4.02
C PRO A 79 -0.56 -19.25 2.59
N ASP A 80 -0.35 -20.24 1.74
CA ASP A 80 -0.01 -20.09 0.31
C ASP A 80 -1.27 -19.93 -0.59
N GLY A 81 -2.47 -19.97 -0.01
CA GLY A 81 -3.73 -19.93 -0.74
C GLY A 81 -4.18 -21.30 -1.28
N SER A 82 -3.48 -22.40 -0.97
CA SER A 82 -3.92 -23.75 -1.33
C SER A 82 -5.19 -24.12 -0.57
N GLY A 83 -6.19 -24.68 -1.28
CA GLY A 83 -7.48 -25.05 -0.66
C GLY A 83 -7.33 -26.22 0.29
N VAL A 84 -8.05 -26.19 1.42
CA VAL A 84 -8.05 -27.29 2.40
C VAL A 84 -9.42 -27.96 2.41
N PRO A 85 -9.57 -29.13 1.78
CA PRO A 85 -10.84 -29.85 1.74
C PRO A 85 -11.14 -30.57 3.07
N GLY A 86 -12.41 -30.88 3.31
CA GLY A 86 -12.83 -31.79 4.39
C GLY A 86 -12.85 -31.18 5.79
N LEU A 87 -12.49 -29.90 5.94
CA LEU A 87 -12.72 -29.15 7.18
C LEU A 87 -14.21 -28.85 7.33
N LYS A 88 -14.76 -29.15 8.51
CA LYS A 88 -16.16 -28.88 8.83
C LYS A 88 -16.25 -27.52 9.53
N LEU A 89 -17.09 -26.65 9.01
CA LEU A 89 -17.38 -25.33 9.57
C LEU A 89 -18.79 -25.38 10.17
N ILE A 90 -18.93 -24.91 11.40
CA ILE A 90 -20.19 -24.87 12.13
C ILE A 90 -20.46 -23.42 12.49
N LEU A 91 -21.56 -22.88 11.97
CA LEU A 91 -22.01 -21.52 12.25
C LEU A 91 -23.38 -21.62 12.93
N ALA A 92 -23.42 -21.30 14.23
CA ALA A 92 -24.60 -21.51 15.06
C ALA A 92 -25.13 -22.97 15.00
N GLN A 93 -26.26 -23.21 14.34
CA GLN A 93 -26.88 -24.54 14.20
C GLN A 93 -26.60 -25.20 12.84
N GLU A 94 -26.02 -24.47 11.89
CA GLU A 94 -25.69 -24.99 10.58
C GLU A 94 -24.26 -25.53 10.53
N SER A 95 -24.04 -26.58 9.75
CA SER A 95 -22.70 -27.09 9.49
C SER A 95 -22.50 -27.42 8.02
N VAL A 96 -21.34 -27.04 7.50
CA VAL A 96 -20.93 -27.27 6.10
C VAL A 96 -19.54 -27.88 6.08
N VAL A 97 -19.21 -28.60 5.01
CA VAL A 97 -17.88 -29.19 4.82
C VAL A 97 -17.23 -28.52 3.61
N ALA A 98 -15.98 -28.09 3.77
CA ALA A 98 -15.22 -27.46 2.71
C ALA A 98 -15.00 -28.44 1.53
N GLY A 99 -15.31 -27.96 0.33
CA GLY A 99 -15.16 -28.70 -0.93
C GLY A 99 -13.69 -28.91 -1.33
N PRO A 100 -13.45 -29.56 -2.50
CA PRO A 100 -12.10 -29.92 -2.97
C PRO A 100 -11.13 -28.74 -3.10
N ASP A 101 -11.64 -27.57 -3.47
CA ASP A 101 -10.86 -26.33 -3.60
C ASP A 101 -10.85 -25.50 -2.31
N GLY A 102 -11.41 -26.02 -1.22
CA GLY A 102 -11.59 -25.35 0.06
C GLY A 102 -12.86 -24.49 0.16
N SER A 103 -13.65 -24.35 -0.91
CA SER A 103 -14.86 -23.51 -0.88
C SER A 103 -15.93 -24.05 0.08
N PHE A 104 -16.69 -23.14 0.70
CA PHE A 104 -17.85 -23.46 1.52
C PHE A 104 -18.95 -22.42 1.34
N HIS A 105 -20.19 -22.81 1.62
CA HIS A 105 -21.36 -21.96 1.48
C HIS A 105 -22.41 -22.32 2.54
N PHE A 106 -22.74 -21.36 3.41
CA PHE A 106 -23.90 -21.40 4.30
C PHE A 106 -25.05 -20.69 3.60
N PRO A 107 -26.17 -21.39 3.33
CA PRO A 107 -27.29 -20.82 2.58
C PRO A 107 -28.13 -19.84 3.40
N ALA A 108 -28.17 -19.98 4.73
CA ALA A 108 -29.12 -19.27 5.58
C ALA A 108 -28.51 -18.91 6.95
N ALA A 109 -27.39 -18.18 6.95
CA ALA A 109 -26.76 -17.73 8.18
C ALA A 109 -27.56 -16.56 8.80
N LYS A 110 -27.77 -16.59 10.12
CA LYS A 110 -28.40 -15.48 10.84
C LYS A 110 -27.53 -14.23 10.76
N ARG A 111 -28.10 -13.15 10.23
CA ARG A 111 -27.48 -11.82 10.16
C ARG A 111 -27.09 -11.28 11.53
N GLY A 112 -25.98 -10.56 11.60
CA GLY A 112 -25.48 -9.86 12.78
C GLY A 112 -24.11 -10.36 13.25
N ARG A 113 -23.74 -9.96 14.47
CA ARG A 113 -22.39 -10.14 15.04
C ARG A 113 -22.32 -11.09 16.25
N GLU A 114 -23.39 -11.80 16.59
CA GLU A 114 -23.40 -12.71 17.76
C GLU A 114 -23.05 -14.16 17.40
N SER A 115 -22.76 -14.42 16.13
CA SER A 115 -22.49 -15.78 15.65
C SER A 115 -21.11 -16.27 16.10
N VAL A 116 -21.05 -17.56 16.44
CA VAL A 116 -19.82 -18.29 16.73
C VAL A 116 -19.54 -19.24 15.56
N LEU A 117 -18.36 -19.11 14.96
CA LEU A 117 -17.87 -20.02 13.93
C LEU A 117 -16.91 -21.02 14.57
N ARG A 118 -17.28 -22.30 14.59
CA ARG A 118 -16.40 -23.40 15.01
C ARG A 118 -15.87 -24.12 13.79
N ILE A 119 -14.61 -24.51 13.87
CA ILE A 119 -13.93 -25.29 12.84
C ILE A 119 -13.57 -26.63 13.45
N GLU A 120 -13.99 -27.71 12.81
CA GLU A 120 -13.71 -29.08 13.21
C GLU A 120 -12.87 -29.79 12.15
N LEU A 121 -11.84 -30.50 12.61
CA LEU A 121 -11.05 -31.42 11.80
C LEU A 121 -11.15 -32.82 12.41
N ASN A 122 -11.64 -33.79 11.63
CA ASN A 122 -11.80 -35.19 12.07
C ASN A 122 -12.61 -35.33 13.39
N GLY A 123 -13.65 -34.51 13.56
CA GLY A 123 -14.52 -34.53 14.74
C GLY A 123 -13.90 -33.91 16.01
N LYS A 124 -12.75 -33.25 15.91
CA LYS A 124 -12.16 -32.46 16.99
C LYS A 124 -12.24 -30.97 16.66
N GLU A 125 -12.60 -30.18 17.66
CA GLU A 125 -12.55 -28.73 17.57
C GLU A 125 -11.11 -28.28 17.31
N PHE A 126 -10.94 -27.52 16.23
CA PHE A 126 -9.67 -27.01 15.75
C PHE A 126 -9.51 -25.51 16.08
N ALA A 127 -10.56 -24.73 15.90
CA ALA A 127 -10.59 -23.29 16.16
C ALA A 127 -12.03 -22.79 16.39
N VAL A 128 -12.18 -21.69 17.11
CA VAL A 128 -13.48 -21.09 17.45
C VAL A 128 -13.40 -19.58 17.34
N PHE A 129 -14.03 -18.98 16.35
CA PHE A 129 -14.12 -17.53 16.24
C PHE A 129 -15.42 -17.03 16.86
N GLU A 130 -15.31 -16.17 17.86
CA GLU A 130 -16.43 -15.47 18.47
C GLU A 130 -16.75 -14.16 17.75
N LYS A 131 -18.00 -13.71 17.91
CA LYS A 131 -18.51 -12.43 17.40
C LYS A 131 -18.31 -12.25 15.89
N VAL A 132 -18.52 -13.32 15.13
CA VAL A 132 -18.36 -13.37 13.67
C VAL A 132 -19.47 -12.56 13.00
N LEU A 133 -19.11 -11.80 11.97
CA LEU A 133 -20.00 -10.89 11.26
C LEU A 133 -20.65 -11.58 10.06
N VAL A 134 -21.98 -11.64 10.07
CA VAL A 134 -22.81 -12.15 8.98
C VAL A 134 -23.66 -11.00 8.43
N GLY A 135 -23.43 -10.59 7.18
CA GLY A 135 -24.13 -9.44 6.60
C GLY A 135 -23.59 -8.12 7.17
N ASP A 136 -24.43 -7.26 7.73
CA ASP A 136 -23.99 -6.04 8.44
C ASP A 136 -24.09 -6.19 9.96
N ASP A 137 -23.55 -5.18 10.64
CA ASP A 137 -23.84 -4.90 12.04
C ASP A 137 -24.76 -3.68 12.15
N PRO A 138 -26.08 -3.85 12.40
CA PRO A 138 -27.01 -2.73 12.51
C PRO A 138 -26.70 -1.80 13.70
N VAL A 139 -25.93 -2.27 14.69
CA VAL A 139 -25.52 -1.48 15.86
C VAL A 139 -24.29 -0.60 15.55
N ALA A 140 -23.53 -0.92 14.48
CA ALA A 140 -22.37 -0.13 14.08
C ALA A 140 -22.72 1.32 13.69
N ALA A 141 -23.93 1.57 13.18
CA ALA A 141 -24.37 2.90 12.74
C ALA A 141 -24.50 3.94 13.88
N GLY A 142 -24.46 3.53 15.15
CA GLY A 142 -24.54 4.41 16.31
C GLY A 142 -23.33 4.35 17.25
N ALA A 143 -22.27 3.61 16.89
CA ALA A 143 -21.17 3.27 17.78
C ALA A 143 -20.01 4.30 17.76
N GLY A 144 -20.38 5.58 17.86
CA GLY A 144 -19.51 6.76 17.92
C GLY A 144 -18.17 6.53 18.64
N GLY A 145 -17.03 6.65 17.96
CA GLY A 145 -15.68 6.62 18.55
C GLY A 145 -15.16 5.24 18.96
N THR A 146 -15.69 4.13 18.42
CA THR A 146 -15.23 2.77 18.73
C THR A 146 -14.78 2.01 17.49
N ALA A 147 -14.05 0.91 17.68
CA ALA A 147 -13.68 -0.05 16.62
C ALA A 147 -14.86 -0.55 15.77
N LEU A 148 -16.08 -0.44 16.30
CA LEU A 148 -17.33 -0.82 15.63
C LEU A 148 -17.66 0.07 14.44
N GLU A 149 -17.22 1.33 14.43
CA GLU A 149 -17.48 2.26 13.31
C GLU A 149 -16.81 1.81 12.01
N LEU A 150 -15.73 1.03 12.12
CA LEU A 150 -15.05 0.46 10.96
C LEU A 150 -15.84 -0.69 10.33
N LEU A 151 -16.87 -1.22 11.01
CA LEU A 151 -17.75 -2.23 10.45
C LEU A 151 -18.74 -1.59 9.47
N PRO A 152 -19.04 -2.27 8.36
CA PRO A 152 -19.94 -1.75 7.35
C PRO A 152 -21.37 -1.77 7.88
N SER A 153 -22.06 -0.64 7.78
CA SER A 153 -23.48 -0.56 8.16
C SER A 153 -24.40 -1.37 7.24
N LYS A 154 -24.01 -1.58 5.97
CA LYS A 154 -24.68 -2.42 4.96
C LYS A 154 -23.69 -2.91 3.88
N PRO A 155 -22.91 -3.98 4.08
CA PRO A 155 -22.05 -4.50 3.02
C PRO A 155 -22.88 -5.25 1.98
N ALA A 156 -22.55 -5.06 0.71
CA ALA A 156 -23.20 -5.78 -0.39
C ALA A 156 -22.89 -7.29 -0.35
N LYS A 157 -21.72 -7.68 0.16
CA LYS A 157 -21.26 -9.06 0.31
C LYS A 157 -20.11 -9.11 1.30
N ILE A 158 -20.06 -10.14 2.15
CA ILE A 158 -18.85 -10.48 2.91
C ILE A 158 -18.25 -11.77 2.33
N GLU A 159 -16.96 -11.73 2.02
CA GLU A 159 -16.17 -12.89 1.63
C GLU A 159 -15.34 -13.37 2.81
N TRP A 160 -15.53 -14.64 3.19
CA TRP A 160 -14.79 -15.24 4.28
C TRP A 160 -13.58 -16.02 3.76
N THR A 161 -12.41 -15.77 4.34
CA THR A 161 -11.24 -16.63 4.20
C THR A 161 -10.88 -17.20 5.55
N VAL A 162 -10.99 -18.50 5.69
CA VAL A 162 -10.56 -19.25 6.87
C VAL A 162 -9.20 -19.83 6.56
N GLN A 163 -8.18 -19.35 7.25
CA GLN A 163 -6.85 -19.91 7.11
C GLN A 163 -6.52 -20.83 8.27
N VAL A 164 -6.01 -22.01 7.94
CA VAL A 164 -5.47 -22.96 8.90
C VAL A 164 -3.94 -23.05 8.77
N PRO A 165 -3.20 -23.18 9.89
CA PRO A 165 -1.76 -23.37 9.84
C PRO A 165 -1.40 -24.67 9.10
N GLY A 166 -0.52 -24.59 8.09
CA GLY A 166 -0.16 -25.76 7.26
C GLY A 166 0.64 -26.84 7.99
N LYS A 167 1.33 -26.48 9.07
CA LYS A 167 1.84 -27.40 10.09
C LYS A 167 1.54 -26.78 11.45
N PRO A 168 1.16 -27.57 12.48
CA PRO A 168 1.16 -27.03 13.83
C PRO A 168 2.56 -26.46 14.07
N ALA A 169 2.65 -25.18 14.43
CA ALA A 169 3.90 -24.60 14.87
C ALA A 169 4.41 -25.52 15.98
N ALA A 170 5.51 -26.23 15.73
CA ALA A 170 6.15 -27.00 16.78
C ALA A 170 6.40 -26.00 17.90
N ALA A 171 5.71 -26.17 19.03
CA ALA A 171 5.88 -25.33 20.21
C ALA A 171 7.38 -25.17 20.40
N SER A 172 7.89 -23.96 20.16
CA SER A 172 9.31 -23.71 19.98
C SER A 172 10.07 -24.41 21.09
N GLY A 173 10.81 -25.47 20.75
CA GLY A 173 11.43 -26.35 21.73
C GLY A 173 12.23 -25.52 22.74
N GLY A 174 11.83 -25.58 24.01
CA GLY A 174 12.59 -25.03 25.13
C GLY A 174 12.51 -23.52 25.39
N LYS A 175 11.81 -22.69 24.61
CA LYS A 175 11.69 -21.25 24.95
C LYS A 175 10.75 -21.03 26.14
N LYS A 176 11.19 -20.24 27.13
CA LYS A 176 10.41 -19.85 28.33
C LYS A 176 9.19 -19.00 27.95
N THR A 177 9.34 -18.12 26.96
CA THR A 177 8.29 -17.23 26.43
C THR A 177 8.21 -17.37 24.91
N PHE A 178 7.00 -17.45 24.36
CA PHE A 178 6.76 -17.49 22.90
C PHE A 178 5.34 -17.02 22.58
N ILE A 179 5.13 -16.56 21.35
CA ILE A 179 3.81 -16.34 20.74
C ILE A 179 3.67 -17.31 19.56
N GLY A 180 2.55 -18.02 19.47
CA GLY A 180 2.21 -18.92 18.39
C GLY A 180 0.93 -18.46 17.70
N LEU A 181 0.98 -18.34 16.38
CA LEU A 181 -0.17 -18.03 15.53
C LEU A 181 -0.90 -19.32 15.13
N GLY A 182 -2.22 -19.32 15.27
CA GLY A 182 -3.12 -20.42 14.96
C GLY A 182 -3.99 -20.13 13.73
N ALA A 183 -5.27 -20.47 13.82
CA ALA A 183 -6.23 -20.20 12.75
C ALA A 183 -6.52 -18.70 12.62
N VAL A 184 -6.81 -18.27 11.39
CA VAL A 184 -7.17 -16.89 11.07
C VAL A 184 -8.48 -16.88 10.30
N LEU A 185 -9.39 -15.98 10.66
CA LEU A 185 -10.61 -15.69 9.92
C LEU A 185 -10.51 -14.28 9.37
N VAL A 186 -10.60 -14.15 8.05
CA VAL A 186 -10.66 -12.88 7.34
C VAL A 186 -12.09 -12.69 6.83
N GLU A 187 -12.70 -11.57 7.20
CA GLU A 187 -14.02 -11.14 6.77
C GLU A 187 -13.82 -9.88 5.92
N GLY A 188 -13.84 -10.02 4.59
CA GLY A 188 -13.65 -8.89 3.66
C GLY A 188 -14.96 -8.46 3.03
N TRP A 189 -15.23 -7.15 2.94
CA TRP A 189 -16.50 -6.62 2.41
C TRP A 189 -16.31 -5.51 1.35
N GLY A 190 -15.23 -5.60 0.60
CA GLY A 190 -14.94 -4.77 -0.58
C GLY A 190 -14.36 -3.41 -0.21
N GLY A 191 -15.00 -2.67 0.69
CA GLY A 191 -14.46 -1.41 1.24
C GLY A 191 -13.35 -1.66 2.25
N GLY A 192 -13.54 -2.59 3.18
CA GLY A 192 -12.57 -2.91 4.23
C GLY A 192 -12.72 -4.36 4.68
N GLY A 193 -12.30 -4.65 5.90
CA GLY A 193 -12.37 -5.99 6.44
C GLY A 193 -11.97 -6.11 7.90
N ARG A 194 -12.21 -7.28 8.46
CA ARG A 194 -11.77 -7.67 9.80
C ARG A 194 -11.00 -8.97 9.73
N ILE A 195 -9.89 -9.03 10.46
CA ILE A 195 -9.10 -10.24 10.61
C ILE A 195 -9.12 -10.64 12.07
N SER A 196 -9.72 -11.79 12.36
CA SER A 196 -9.66 -12.43 13.66
C SER A 196 -8.55 -13.48 13.65
N VAL A 197 -7.65 -13.42 14.62
CA VAL A 197 -6.54 -14.38 14.75
C VAL A 197 -6.60 -15.06 16.10
N GLN A 198 -6.47 -16.37 16.11
CA GLN A 198 -6.29 -17.13 17.34
C GLN A 198 -4.84 -17.55 17.49
N GLY A 199 -4.40 -17.68 18.74
CA GLY A 199 -3.06 -18.18 18.99
C GLY A 199 -2.90 -18.77 20.38
N THR A 200 -1.70 -19.28 20.61
CA THR A 200 -1.23 -19.76 21.91
C THR A 200 0.01 -19.00 22.31
N SER A 201 0.30 -18.93 23.60
CA SER A 201 1.41 -18.17 24.15
C SER A 201 1.90 -18.80 25.45
N ARG A 202 3.17 -18.56 25.78
CA ARG A 202 3.75 -18.77 27.13
C ARG A 202 4.02 -17.47 27.87
N LEU A 203 3.46 -16.37 27.38
CA LEU A 203 3.43 -15.13 28.14
C LEU A 203 2.54 -15.27 29.37
N PRO A 204 2.77 -14.48 30.42
CA PRO A 204 1.89 -14.41 31.58
C PRO A 204 0.44 -14.10 31.20
N ALA A 205 -0.50 -14.61 32.01
CA ALA A 205 -1.89 -14.21 31.90
C ALA A 205 -2.02 -12.70 32.15
N GLY A 206 -2.83 -12.02 31.34
CA GLY A 206 -2.97 -10.56 31.37
C GLY A 206 -2.07 -9.81 30.38
N ALA A 207 -1.03 -10.45 29.81
CA ALA A 207 -0.16 -9.82 28.82
C ALA A 207 -0.92 -9.44 27.54
N GLY A 208 -0.61 -8.26 26.98
CA GLY A 208 -1.19 -7.75 25.75
C GLY A 208 -0.43 -8.18 24.49
N ILE A 209 -1.13 -8.83 23.56
CA ILE A 209 -0.59 -9.19 22.24
C ILE A 209 -1.18 -8.25 21.18
N TYR A 210 -0.33 -7.47 20.55
CA TYR A 210 -0.70 -6.57 19.46
C TYR A 210 -0.56 -7.28 18.13
N SER A 211 -1.60 -7.20 17.30
CA SER A 211 -1.59 -7.80 15.96
C SER A 211 -1.59 -6.72 14.90
N HIS A 212 -0.84 -6.93 13.82
CA HIS A 212 -0.87 -6.04 12.67
C HIS A 212 -0.70 -6.83 11.37
N LEU A 213 -1.29 -6.28 10.31
CA LEU A 213 -1.14 -6.80 8.97
C LEU A 213 -0.12 -5.96 8.22
N SER A 214 0.80 -6.64 7.58
CA SER A 214 1.78 -6.09 6.67
C SER A 214 1.57 -6.65 5.27
N PHE A 215 1.85 -5.83 4.28
CA PHE A 215 1.86 -6.22 2.89
C PHE A 215 3.15 -5.68 2.27
N ASP A 216 3.94 -6.58 1.65
CA ASP A 216 5.24 -6.26 1.04
C ASP A 216 6.22 -5.55 2.00
N GLY A 217 6.27 -6.03 3.26
CA GLY A 217 7.17 -5.49 4.29
C GLY A 217 6.68 -4.21 4.98
N PHE A 218 5.51 -3.69 4.62
CA PHE A 218 4.96 -2.51 5.27
C PHE A 218 3.61 -2.76 5.95
N ARG A 219 3.43 -2.16 7.12
CA ARG A 219 2.17 -2.21 7.86
C ARG A 219 1.04 -1.52 7.09
N VAL A 220 -0.09 -2.21 6.96
CA VAL A 220 -1.31 -1.74 6.26
C VAL A 220 -2.55 -1.74 7.16
N ALA A 221 -2.53 -2.51 8.25
CA ALA A 221 -3.61 -2.51 9.23
C ALA A 221 -3.06 -2.86 10.62
N GLY A 222 -3.81 -2.52 11.67
CA GLY A 222 -3.44 -2.77 13.05
C GLY A 222 -4.64 -3.17 13.90
N CYS A 223 -4.37 -3.81 15.03
CA CYS A 223 -5.34 -3.91 16.12
C CYS A 223 -5.55 -2.53 16.76
N LEU A 224 -6.78 -2.28 17.19
CA LEU A 224 -7.12 -1.11 18.00
C LEU A 224 -6.83 -1.38 19.48
N ASP A 225 -7.17 -2.59 19.94
CA ASP A 225 -6.93 -3.07 21.29
C ASP A 225 -6.02 -4.31 21.28
N PRO A 226 -5.14 -4.49 22.27
CA PRO A 226 -4.37 -5.71 22.42
C PRO A 226 -5.26 -6.90 22.78
N ALA A 227 -4.88 -8.08 22.30
CA ALA A 227 -5.45 -9.34 22.75
C ALA A 227 -4.85 -9.74 24.09
N VAL A 228 -5.68 -9.96 25.10
CA VAL A 228 -5.20 -10.35 26.44
C VAL A 228 -4.97 -11.87 26.48
N VAL A 229 -3.82 -12.29 27.01
CA VAL A 229 -3.48 -13.71 27.21
C VAL A 229 -4.27 -14.29 28.38
N SER A 230 -4.95 -15.42 28.16
CA SER A 230 -5.70 -16.16 29.17
C SER A 230 -4.78 -16.96 30.10
N ALA A 231 -5.34 -17.48 31.22
CA ALA A 231 -4.62 -18.35 32.15
C ALA A 231 -4.09 -19.64 31.49
N GLU A 232 -4.79 -20.14 30.47
CA GLU A 232 -4.41 -21.32 29.68
C GLU A 232 -3.41 -20.97 28.55
N GLY A 233 -2.95 -19.71 28.47
CA GLY A 233 -2.05 -19.25 27.43
C GLY A 233 -2.71 -19.09 26.06
N ARG A 234 -4.03 -18.90 25.99
CA ARG A 234 -4.75 -18.65 24.73
C ARG A 234 -4.96 -17.15 24.55
N TRP A 235 -5.06 -16.71 23.30
CA TRP A 235 -5.38 -15.32 22.97
C TRP A 235 -6.13 -15.25 21.65
N GLN A 236 -6.96 -14.22 21.48
CA GLN A 236 -7.65 -13.93 20.23
C GLN A 236 -7.56 -12.43 19.93
N GLY A 237 -6.88 -12.10 18.84
CA GLY A 237 -6.69 -10.73 18.37
C GLY A 237 -7.63 -10.38 17.23
N THR A 238 -7.85 -9.09 17.04
CA THR A 238 -8.62 -8.55 15.91
C THR A 238 -7.86 -7.39 15.27
N VAL A 239 -7.71 -7.45 13.95
CA VAL A 239 -7.13 -6.39 13.13
C VAL A 239 -8.24 -5.83 12.23
N PHE A 240 -8.37 -4.51 12.17
CA PHE A 240 -9.35 -3.84 11.32
C PHE A 240 -8.66 -3.24 10.10
N ILE A 241 -9.19 -3.55 8.93
CA ILE A 241 -8.77 -2.99 7.65
C ILE A 241 -9.70 -1.82 7.34
N SER A 242 -9.13 -0.62 7.24
CA SER A 242 -9.89 0.60 6.99
C SER A 242 -10.63 0.54 5.64
N PRO A 243 -11.85 1.08 5.56
CA PRO A 243 -12.64 1.14 4.33
C PRO A 243 -12.01 2.03 3.25
N GLU A 244 -11.08 2.91 3.63
CA GLU A 244 -10.35 3.79 2.73
C GLU A 244 -9.22 3.04 2.01
N HIS A 245 -8.90 1.82 2.46
CA HIS A 245 -7.81 1.02 1.94
C HIS A 245 -8.34 -0.07 1.03
N ARG A 246 -8.10 0.09 -0.29
CA ARG A 246 -8.35 -0.99 -1.24
C ARG A 246 -7.45 -2.19 -0.89
N TRP A 247 -8.06 -3.33 -0.61
CA TRP A 247 -7.36 -4.58 -0.37
C TRP A 247 -7.25 -5.36 -1.67
N TYR A 248 -6.09 -5.99 -1.88
CA TYR A 248 -5.87 -6.87 -3.01
C TYR A 248 -5.96 -8.32 -2.55
N SER A 249 -6.49 -9.18 -3.40
CA SER A 249 -6.48 -10.61 -3.12
C SER A 249 -5.04 -11.14 -3.20
N GLY A 250 -4.62 -11.91 -2.21
CA GLY A 250 -3.27 -12.49 -2.17
C GLY A 250 -2.70 -12.69 -0.78
N PRO A 251 -1.43 -13.14 -0.70
CA PRO A 251 -0.74 -13.35 0.55
C PRO A 251 -0.34 -12.02 1.20
N HIS A 252 -0.64 -11.90 2.48
CA HIS A 252 -0.22 -10.83 3.38
C HIS A 252 0.59 -11.44 4.52
N GLU A 253 1.26 -10.62 5.31
CA GLU A 253 1.95 -11.06 6.52
C GLU A 253 1.19 -10.55 7.75
N LEU A 254 0.74 -11.46 8.60
CA LEU A 254 0.17 -11.13 9.89
C LEU A 254 1.23 -11.33 10.96
N THR A 255 1.51 -10.29 11.72
CA THR A 255 2.45 -10.32 12.84
C THR A 255 1.72 -10.07 14.15
N ALA A 256 2.01 -10.90 15.14
CA ALA A 256 1.57 -10.73 16.52
C ALA A 256 2.80 -10.51 17.41
N SER A 257 2.79 -9.45 18.20
CA SER A 257 3.94 -9.00 18.98
C SER A 257 3.54 -8.63 20.41
N PHE A 258 4.45 -8.90 21.34
CA PHE A 258 4.44 -8.44 22.72
C PHE A 258 5.69 -7.60 22.96
N SER A 259 5.54 -6.45 23.61
CA SER A 259 6.65 -5.59 24.00
C SER A 259 6.50 -5.18 25.45
N VAL A 260 7.52 -5.49 26.26
CA VAL A 260 7.53 -5.18 27.70
C VAL A 260 7.41 -3.68 27.97
N VAL A 261 7.83 -2.84 27.04
CA VAL A 261 7.85 -1.37 27.17
C VAL A 261 6.44 -0.77 27.07
N VAL A 262 5.50 -1.49 26.47
CA VAL A 262 4.12 -1.03 26.26
C VAL A 262 3.21 -1.42 27.43
N GLU A 263 3.61 -2.41 28.22
CA GLU A 263 2.85 -2.94 29.35
C GLU A 263 2.94 -2.07 30.60
N ASP A 264 2.00 -2.24 31.53
CA ASP A 264 2.07 -1.58 32.84
C ASP A 264 3.32 -2.08 33.61
N PRO A 265 4.25 -1.18 34.01
CA PRO A 265 5.44 -1.56 34.75
C PRO A 265 5.16 -2.35 36.04
N ARG A 266 4.00 -2.15 36.68
CA ARG A 266 3.58 -2.90 37.88
C ARG A 266 3.29 -4.36 37.55
N LEU A 267 2.55 -4.62 36.47
CA LEU A 267 2.25 -5.97 36.00
C LEU A 267 3.53 -6.69 35.55
N VAL A 268 4.41 -5.98 34.86
CA VAL A 268 5.72 -6.52 34.46
C VAL A 268 6.52 -6.97 35.68
N ALA A 269 6.60 -6.15 36.73
CA ALA A 269 7.31 -6.51 37.96
C ALA A 269 6.70 -7.74 38.66
N GLU A 270 5.37 -7.87 38.69
CA GLU A 270 4.68 -9.05 39.22
C GLU A 270 4.98 -10.32 38.40
N TRP A 271 4.98 -10.22 37.07
CA TRP A 271 5.32 -11.33 36.21
C TRP A 271 6.78 -11.77 36.36
N GLU A 272 7.70 -10.82 36.52
CA GLU A 272 9.13 -11.10 36.74
C GLU A 272 9.39 -11.82 38.07
N GLN A 273 8.59 -11.59 39.12
CA GLN A 273 8.67 -12.38 40.35
C GLN A 273 8.41 -13.88 40.10
N THR A 274 7.59 -14.20 39.10
CA THR A 274 7.19 -15.57 38.78
C THR A 274 8.11 -16.21 37.74
N LEU A 275 8.55 -15.46 36.74
CA LEU A 275 9.37 -15.94 35.63
C LEU A 275 10.89 -15.91 35.92
N GLY A 276 11.29 -15.09 36.90
CA GLY A 276 12.67 -14.74 37.21
C GLY A 276 12.97 -13.31 36.77
N GLU A 277 13.63 -12.54 37.64
CA GLU A 277 14.00 -11.13 37.41
C GLU A 277 14.74 -10.95 36.07
N GLY A 278 14.35 -9.92 35.29
CA GLY A 278 14.93 -9.62 33.98
C GLY A 278 14.48 -10.50 32.82
N SER A 279 13.70 -11.57 33.05
CA SER A 279 13.34 -12.53 32.00
C SER A 279 12.52 -11.93 30.85
N LEU A 280 11.70 -10.91 31.11
CA LEU A 280 10.90 -10.22 30.10
C LEU A 280 11.69 -9.06 29.48
N GLN A 281 12.49 -8.35 30.27
CA GLN A 281 13.37 -7.28 29.80
C GLN A 281 14.44 -7.79 28.82
N ASP A 282 15.05 -8.94 29.10
CA ASP A 282 16.03 -9.58 28.23
C ASP A 282 15.42 -10.06 26.91
N ALA A 283 14.12 -10.39 26.92
CA ALA A 283 13.41 -10.78 25.71
C ALA A 283 13.07 -9.57 24.82
N GLY A 284 12.89 -8.38 25.42
CA GLY A 284 12.60 -7.12 24.74
C GLY A 284 11.26 -7.14 24.01
N GLU A 285 11.29 -7.62 22.76
CA GLU A 285 10.12 -7.82 21.91
C GLU A 285 10.03 -9.30 21.51
N ILE A 286 8.85 -9.89 21.70
CA ILE A 286 8.55 -11.25 21.26
C ILE A 286 7.52 -11.14 20.15
N ALA A 287 7.89 -11.56 18.94
CA ALA A 287 7.01 -11.53 17.79
C ALA A 287 6.92 -12.89 17.09
N ALA A 288 5.77 -13.13 16.46
CA ALA A 288 5.53 -14.25 15.56
C ALA A 288 4.80 -13.72 14.33
N SER A 289 5.21 -14.21 13.15
CA SER A 289 4.63 -13.81 11.87
C SER A 289 4.19 -15.04 11.08
N SER A 290 3.08 -14.91 10.37
CA SER A 290 2.56 -15.92 9.46
C SER A 290 2.03 -15.26 8.20
N GLY A 291 2.20 -15.93 7.06
CA GLY A 291 1.43 -15.58 5.87
C GLY A 291 -0.07 -15.70 6.18
N VAL A 292 -0.87 -14.75 5.70
CA VAL A 292 -2.34 -14.76 5.71
C VAL A 292 -2.85 -14.49 4.30
N TYR A 293 -3.63 -15.41 3.75
CA TYR A 293 -4.30 -15.17 2.49
C TYR A 293 -5.56 -14.33 2.69
N ILE A 294 -5.70 -13.25 1.91
CA ILE A 294 -6.88 -12.39 1.92
C ILE A 294 -7.55 -12.50 0.55
N GLY A 295 -8.88 -12.65 0.54
CA GLY A 295 -9.70 -12.67 -0.67
C GLY A 295 -9.70 -14.01 -1.41
N ASN A 296 -9.88 -13.97 -2.73
CA ASN A 296 -10.01 -15.17 -3.56
C ASN A 296 -8.85 -15.29 -4.56
N PRO A 297 -8.19 -16.45 -4.73
CA PRO A 297 -7.17 -16.64 -5.77
C PRO A 297 -7.61 -16.28 -7.18
N LYS A 298 -8.87 -16.56 -7.54
CA LYS A 298 -9.40 -16.16 -8.85
C LYS A 298 -9.48 -14.65 -9.01
N ALA A 299 -9.80 -13.94 -7.92
CA ALA A 299 -9.78 -12.48 -7.90
C ALA A 299 -8.34 -11.95 -7.95
N ALA A 300 -7.39 -12.60 -7.25
CA ALA A 300 -5.97 -12.24 -7.30
C ALA A 300 -5.42 -12.35 -8.73
N GLU A 301 -5.69 -13.45 -9.43
CA GLU A 301 -5.30 -13.59 -10.84
C GLU A 301 -5.93 -12.53 -11.74
N ALA A 302 -7.19 -12.18 -11.51
CA ALA A 302 -7.89 -11.15 -12.28
C ALA A 302 -7.31 -9.75 -12.01
N GLU A 303 -6.97 -9.45 -10.76
CA GLU A 303 -6.29 -8.22 -10.34
C GLU A 303 -4.90 -8.13 -10.97
N ASP A 304 -4.10 -9.20 -10.89
CA ASP A 304 -2.76 -9.28 -11.47
C ASP A 304 -2.82 -9.05 -12.99
N ARG A 305 -3.75 -9.72 -13.69
CA ARG A 305 -3.99 -9.54 -15.14
C ARG A 305 -4.43 -8.11 -15.46
N ALA A 306 -5.30 -7.52 -14.66
CA ALA A 306 -5.77 -6.15 -14.88
C ALA A 306 -4.60 -5.15 -14.78
N VAL A 307 -3.72 -5.33 -13.79
CA VAL A 307 -2.52 -4.51 -13.65
C VAL A 307 -1.53 -4.77 -14.79
N GLN A 308 -1.35 -6.02 -15.22
CA GLN A 308 -0.51 -6.34 -16.37
C GLN A 308 -1.01 -5.64 -17.64
N ILE A 309 -2.30 -5.78 -17.97
CA ILE A 309 -2.93 -5.14 -19.15
C ILE A 309 -2.75 -3.62 -19.09
N TYR A 310 -2.99 -3.03 -17.92
CA TYR A 310 -2.80 -1.60 -17.70
C TYR A 310 -1.34 -1.17 -17.91
N THR A 311 -0.40 -1.92 -17.34
CA THR A 311 1.05 -1.66 -17.42
C THR A 311 1.52 -1.77 -18.87
N VAL A 312 1.18 -2.84 -19.59
CA VAL A 312 1.48 -3.03 -21.02
C VAL A 312 1.00 -1.83 -21.82
N ARG A 313 -0.25 -1.41 -21.62
CA ARG A 313 -0.82 -0.26 -22.32
C ARG A 313 -0.02 1.02 -22.04
N MET A 314 0.27 1.32 -20.77
CA MET A 314 1.03 2.53 -20.42
C MET A 314 2.44 2.54 -21.01
N VAL A 315 3.13 1.39 -21.00
CA VAL A 315 4.45 1.24 -21.61
C VAL A 315 4.39 1.42 -23.13
N GLN A 316 3.38 0.87 -23.80
CA GLN A 316 3.18 1.05 -25.24
C GLN A 316 2.90 2.51 -25.61
N GLU A 317 2.04 3.19 -24.84
CA GLU A 317 1.78 4.62 -25.06
C GLU A 317 3.03 5.48 -24.82
N ALA A 318 3.81 5.17 -23.77
CA ALA A 318 5.09 5.84 -23.51
C ALA A 318 6.09 5.65 -24.67
N ARG A 319 6.19 4.42 -25.21
CA ARG A 319 6.98 4.11 -26.41
C ARG A 319 6.53 4.91 -27.63
N ARG A 320 5.22 4.99 -27.89
CA ARG A 320 4.68 5.79 -29.01
C ARG A 320 5.04 7.27 -28.89
N HIS A 321 4.93 7.85 -27.69
CA HIS A 321 5.30 9.25 -27.46
C HIS A 321 6.80 9.48 -27.69
N ARG A 322 7.64 8.60 -27.15
CA ARG A 322 9.10 8.62 -27.35
C ARG A 322 9.48 8.51 -28.83
N ASP A 323 8.93 7.53 -29.55
CA ASP A 323 9.24 7.28 -30.96
C ASP A 323 8.75 8.43 -31.84
N GLY A 324 7.57 8.98 -31.53
CA GLY A 324 7.06 10.19 -32.16
C GLY A 324 8.00 11.39 -31.98
N LEU A 325 8.49 11.63 -30.76
CA LEU A 325 9.43 12.71 -30.49
C LEU A 325 10.76 12.51 -31.22
N ARG A 326 11.33 11.31 -31.14
CA ARG A 326 12.61 10.98 -31.79
C ARG A 326 12.52 11.10 -33.30
N SER A 327 11.48 10.53 -33.91
CA SER A 327 11.22 10.66 -35.35
C SER A 327 11.17 12.12 -35.78
N ARG A 328 10.53 12.96 -34.96
CA ARG A 328 10.40 14.38 -35.23
C ARG A 328 11.72 15.14 -35.08
N VAL A 329 12.57 14.78 -34.12
CA VAL A 329 13.94 15.31 -33.99
C VAL A 329 14.83 14.87 -35.15
N ASP A 330 14.76 13.59 -35.54
CA ASP A 330 15.53 13.05 -36.67
C ASP A 330 15.14 13.76 -37.99
N GLU A 331 13.85 14.06 -38.17
CA GLU A 331 13.38 14.89 -39.28
C GLU A 331 14.03 16.27 -39.23
N ILE A 332 13.95 16.98 -38.11
CA ILE A 332 14.58 18.31 -37.91
C ILE A 332 16.07 18.28 -38.25
N LEU A 333 16.82 17.30 -37.74
CA LEU A 333 18.26 17.19 -38.00
C LEU A 333 18.57 16.91 -39.49
N ARG A 334 17.66 16.27 -40.22
CA ARG A 334 17.76 16.16 -41.68
C ARG A 334 17.44 17.49 -42.37
N LEU A 335 16.45 18.24 -41.89
CA LEU A 335 16.10 19.57 -42.42
C LEU A 335 17.28 20.56 -42.29
N GLY A 336 17.99 20.54 -41.16
CA GLY A 336 19.15 21.41 -40.90
C GLY A 336 20.34 21.18 -41.83
N LYS A 337 20.35 20.09 -42.60
CA LYS A 337 21.34 19.82 -43.65
C LYS A 337 20.98 20.45 -45.01
N GLY A 338 19.84 21.12 -45.11
CA GLY A 338 19.32 21.73 -46.33
C GLY A 338 18.60 20.73 -47.25
N TRP A 339 17.54 21.18 -47.92
CA TRP A 339 16.84 20.40 -48.95
C TRP A 339 17.39 20.74 -50.33
N SER A 340 17.47 19.74 -51.23
CA SER A 340 17.68 20.05 -52.64
C SER A 340 16.46 20.80 -53.19
N PRO A 341 16.65 21.81 -54.08
CA PRO A 341 15.55 22.56 -54.68
C PRO A 341 14.49 21.68 -55.36
N GLU A 342 14.91 20.54 -55.91
CA GLU A 342 14.04 19.53 -56.55
C GLU A 342 13.08 18.86 -55.56
N LEU A 343 13.52 18.59 -54.31
CA LEU A 343 12.66 18.01 -53.29
C LEU A 343 11.64 19.02 -52.74
N LEU A 344 11.99 20.31 -52.71
CA LEU A 344 11.05 21.40 -52.36
C LEU A 344 9.97 21.59 -53.44
N ALA A 345 10.33 21.46 -54.71
CA ALA A 345 9.36 21.50 -55.82
C ALA A 345 8.37 20.33 -55.79
N VAL A 346 8.82 19.12 -55.42
CA VAL A 346 7.95 17.94 -55.23
C VAL A 346 7.03 18.10 -54.02
N ARG A 347 7.50 18.70 -52.91
CA ARG A 347 6.68 19.02 -51.72
C ARG A 347 5.51 19.95 -52.07
N ASN A 348 5.79 21.05 -52.78
CA ASN A 348 4.78 22.06 -53.12
C ASN A 348 3.86 21.62 -54.28
N GLY A 349 4.23 20.54 -54.99
CA GLY A 349 3.69 20.19 -56.31
C GLY A 349 2.61 19.10 -56.36
N LYS A 350 2.02 18.66 -55.24
CA LYS A 350 0.97 17.61 -55.09
C LYS A 350 1.52 16.26 -54.57
N ARG A 351 1.42 16.04 -53.26
CA ARG A 351 1.10 14.74 -52.62
C ARG A 351 0.79 14.99 -51.13
N PRO A 352 -0.49 14.96 -50.71
CA PRO A 352 -0.83 15.00 -49.30
C PRO A 352 -0.37 13.67 -48.67
N GLY A 353 0.47 13.74 -47.64
CA GLY A 353 0.75 12.59 -46.77
C GLY A 353 2.14 11.97 -46.81
N TRP A 354 3.11 12.51 -47.55
CA TRP A 354 4.52 12.02 -47.47
C TRP A 354 5.34 12.68 -46.37
N PHE A 355 4.96 13.88 -45.95
CA PHE A 355 5.62 14.63 -44.88
C PHE A 355 4.52 15.09 -43.92
N HIS A 356 4.65 14.76 -42.64
CA HIS A 356 3.74 15.26 -41.62
C HIS A 356 3.91 16.79 -41.54
N GLU A 357 2.99 17.49 -42.22
CA GLU A 357 2.91 18.94 -42.32
C GLU A 357 3.23 19.60 -40.97
N GLY A 358 4.18 20.53 -40.98
CA GLY A 358 4.37 21.45 -39.86
C GLY A 358 5.67 21.32 -39.08
N LEU A 359 6.84 21.25 -39.73
CA LEU A 359 8.10 21.72 -39.12
C LEU A 359 8.99 22.52 -40.06
N VAL A 360 8.63 22.54 -41.33
CA VAL A 360 9.38 23.20 -42.39
C VAL A 360 8.66 24.50 -42.77
N GLY A 361 9.38 25.62 -42.74
CA GLY A 361 8.93 26.89 -43.30
C GLY A 361 8.61 26.79 -44.79
N GLU A 362 8.03 27.85 -45.35
CA GLU A 362 7.74 27.94 -46.79
C GLU A 362 9.00 27.88 -47.65
N ASP A 363 10.14 28.26 -47.08
CA ASP A 363 11.49 28.28 -47.65
C ASP A 363 12.25 26.94 -47.53
N GLY A 364 11.67 25.92 -46.89
CA GLY A 364 12.36 24.65 -46.67
C GLY A 364 13.22 24.60 -45.40
N SER A 365 13.27 25.69 -44.61
CA SER A 365 14.07 25.76 -43.39
C SER A 365 13.29 25.26 -42.17
N PHE A 366 14.00 25.00 -41.07
CA PHE A 366 13.38 24.68 -39.79
C PHE A 366 12.61 25.90 -39.24
N SER A 367 11.37 25.67 -38.78
CA SER A 367 10.58 26.68 -38.09
C SER A 367 10.49 26.38 -36.60
N GLU A 368 11.15 27.22 -35.78
CA GLU A 368 11.07 27.14 -34.31
C GLU A 368 9.62 27.25 -33.84
N LYS A 369 8.83 28.17 -34.43
CA LYS A 369 7.41 28.35 -34.09
C LYS A 369 6.64 27.03 -34.22
N THR A 370 6.91 26.26 -35.28
CA THR A 370 6.17 25.02 -35.50
C THR A 370 6.67 23.88 -34.61
N TRP A 371 7.96 23.89 -34.23
CA TRP A 371 8.49 23.03 -33.17
C TRP A 371 7.81 23.30 -31.82
N ARG A 372 7.63 24.58 -31.48
CA ARG A 372 6.90 25.00 -30.27
C ARG A 372 5.46 24.52 -30.28
N VAL A 373 4.74 24.73 -31.38
CA VAL A 373 3.35 24.26 -31.52
C VAL A 373 3.27 22.73 -31.35
N TYR A 374 4.18 21.98 -31.99
CA TYR A 374 4.22 20.53 -31.84
C TYR A 374 4.44 20.10 -30.39
N LEU A 375 5.43 20.69 -29.70
CA LEU A 375 5.73 20.32 -28.32
C LEU A 375 4.65 20.78 -27.34
N ASP A 376 4.27 22.04 -27.38
CA ASP A 376 3.47 22.67 -26.33
C ASP A 376 1.97 22.42 -26.50
N GLU A 377 1.48 22.27 -27.73
CA GLU A 377 0.04 22.09 -27.98
C GLU A 377 -0.35 20.64 -28.23
N ARG A 378 0.61 19.77 -28.61
CA ARG A 378 0.32 18.37 -28.96
C ARG A 378 1.06 17.37 -28.09
N TRP A 379 2.39 17.38 -28.13
CA TRP A 379 3.19 16.28 -27.58
C TRP A 379 3.26 16.30 -26.04
N ARG A 380 3.58 17.44 -25.42
CA ARG A 380 3.67 17.59 -23.96
C ARG A 380 2.30 17.45 -23.27
N PRO A 381 1.22 18.05 -23.79
CA PRO A 381 -0.12 17.80 -23.24
C PRO A 381 -0.49 16.31 -23.29
N GLY A 382 -0.14 15.59 -24.36
CA GLY A 382 -0.40 14.15 -24.50
C GLY A 382 0.25 13.32 -23.39
N ILE A 383 1.57 13.44 -23.18
CA ILE A 383 2.26 12.70 -22.12
C ILE A 383 1.86 13.17 -20.71
N SER A 384 1.52 14.46 -20.55
CA SER A 384 1.02 15.00 -19.27
C SER A 384 -0.36 14.45 -18.93
N ALA A 385 -1.23 14.26 -19.93
CA ALA A 385 -2.52 13.61 -19.75
C ALA A 385 -2.35 12.14 -19.33
N LEU A 386 -1.39 11.41 -19.91
CA LEU A 386 -1.05 10.05 -19.48
C LEU A 386 -0.53 10.01 -18.04
N LEU A 387 0.34 10.95 -17.65
CA LEU A 387 0.80 11.09 -16.26
C LEU A 387 -0.37 11.37 -15.30
N LYS A 388 -1.29 12.26 -15.70
CA LYS A 388 -2.49 12.57 -14.90
C LYS A 388 -3.42 11.36 -14.79
N GLU A 389 -3.62 10.61 -15.87
CA GLU A 389 -4.39 9.35 -15.84
C GLU A 389 -3.71 8.33 -14.92
N HIS A 390 -2.38 8.24 -14.95
CA HIS A 390 -1.62 7.34 -14.11
C HIS A 390 -1.76 7.66 -12.63
N ARG A 391 -1.55 8.94 -12.26
CA ARG A 391 -1.72 9.42 -10.88
C ARG A 391 -3.16 9.27 -10.38
N GLY A 392 -4.15 9.58 -11.23
CA GLY A 392 -5.57 9.35 -10.90
C GLY A 392 -5.96 7.87 -10.76
N LYS A 393 -5.07 6.94 -11.16
CA LYS A 393 -5.24 5.49 -11.00
C LYS A 393 -4.34 4.90 -9.93
N GLN A 394 -3.43 5.67 -9.32
CA GLN A 394 -2.75 5.22 -8.12
C GLN A 394 -3.81 5.03 -7.03
N PRO A 395 -3.84 3.88 -6.35
CA PRO A 395 -4.56 3.78 -5.09
C PRO A 395 -4.02 4.87 -4.15
N GLY A 396 -4.91 5.79 -3.76
CA GLY A 396 -4.73 6.98 -2.91
C GLY A 396 -3.33 7.41 -2.44
N GLU A 397 -3.06 8.71 -2.59
CA GLU A 397 -1.89 9.40 -2.05
C GLU A 397 -1.79 9.33 -0.49
N ASP A 398 -2.78 8.77 0.20
CA ASP A 398 -2.88 8.65 1.66
C ASP A 398 -2.69 7.20 2.17
N GLY A 399 -1.61 6.54 1.76
CA GLY A 399 -1.18 5.26 2.37
C GLY A 399 -1.80 3.99 1.79
N THR A 400 -2.40 4.06 0.60
CA THR A 400 -3.23 2.98 0.05
C THR A 400 -2.42 1.90 -0.69
N ALA A 401 -2.60 0.64 -0.29
CA ALA A 401 -2.42 -0.60 -1.06
C ALA A 401 -1.14 -0.78 -1.92
N ARG A 402 -0.07 -1.28 -1.29
CA ARG A 402 1.29 -1.39 -1.88
C ARG A 402 1.55 -2.51 -2.89
N LYS A 403 0.61 -3.44 -3.16
CA LYS A 403 0.81 -4.62 -4.07
C LYS A 403 1.47 -4.30 -5.39
N TYR A 404 1.16 -3.15 -5.95
CA TYR A 404 1.74 -2.74 -7.22
C TYR A 404 2.48 -1.40 -7.12
N GLN A 405 2.74 -0.88 -5.92
CA GLN A 405 3.31 0.46 -5.74
C GLN A 405 4.63 0.63 -6.47
N GLU A 406 5.48 -0.39 -6.45
CA GLU A 406 6.72 -0.37 -7.22
C GLU A 406 6.45 -0.31 -8.73
N CYS A 407 5.49 -1.08 -9.24
CA CYS A 407 5.08 -1.04 -10.64
C CYS A 407 4.55 0.35 -11.05
N TYR A 408 3.64 0.92 -10.25
CA TYR A 408 3.13 2.27 -10.46
C TYR A 408 4.25 3.31 -10.40
N SER A 409 5.12 3.26 -9.38
CA SER A 409 6.25 4.19 -9.24
C SER A 409 7.22 4.10 -10.43
N ARG A 410 7.52 2.89 -10.92
CA ARG A 410 8.35 2.68 -12.11
C ARG A 410 7.69 3.23 -13.37
N LEU A 411 6.38 3.04 -13.54
CA LEU A 411 5.60 3.62 -14.65
C LEU A 411 5.59 5.15 -14.59
N GLU A 412 5.40 5.74 -13.42
CA GLU A 412 5.44 7.18 -13.24
C GLU A 412 6.83 7.75 -13.58
N GLY A 413 7.89 7.11 -13.08
CA GLY A 413 9.26 7.47 -13.42
C GLY A 413 9.54 7.35 -14.92
N LEU A 414 8.98 6.33 -15.58
CA LEU A 414 9.08 6.16 -17.02
C LEU A 414 8.39 7.31 -17.78
N LEU A 415 7.13 7.60 -17.46
CA LEU A 415 6.35 8.65 -18.13
C LEU A 415 6.96 10.04 -17.91
N SER A 416 7.43 10.30 -16.69
CA SER A 416 8.15 11.53 -16.34
C SER A 416 9.47 11.65 -17.10
N GLY A 417 10.20 10.54 -17.23
CA GLY A 417 11.41 10.45 -18.05
C GLY A 417 11.12 10.78 -19.51
N VAL A 418 10.07 10.20 -20.11
CA VAL A 418 9.67 10.53 -21.49
C VAL A 418 9.38 12.02 -21.63
N LEU A 419 8.55 12.60 -20.74
CA LEU A 419 8.26 14.05 -20.77
C LEU A 419 9.54 14.90 -20.73
N GLN A 420 10.49 14.53 -19.88
CA GLN A 420 11.80 15.19 -19.76
C GLN A 420 12.62 15.14 -21.05
N MET A 421 12.51 14.07 -21.85
CA MET A 421 13.23 13.98 -23.12
C MET A 421 12.94 15.14 -24.07
N SER A 422 11.71 15.68 -24.07
CA SER A 422 11.38 16.85 -24.92
C SER A 422 12.21 18.08 -24.60
N ARG A 423 12.55 18.27 -23.33
CA ARG A 423 13.40 19.37 -22.86
C ARG A 423 14.85 19.14 -23.29
N VAL A 424 15.35 17.92 -23.07
CA VAL A 424 16.71 17.53 -23.46
C VAL A 424 16.93 17.64 -24.97
N TYR A 425 16.02 17.09 -25.78
CA TYR A 425 16.11 17.19 -27.24
C TYR A 425 16.06 18.64 -27.72
N SER A 426 15.21 19.48 -27.12
CA SER A 426 15.14 20.89 -27.51
C SER A 426 16.42 21.63 -27.18
N MET A 427 16.86 21.57 -25.91
CA MET A 427 18.03 22.29 -25.40
C MET A 427 19.34 21.91 -26.07
N PHE A 428 19.56 20.62 -26.31
CA PHE A 428 20.89 20.09 -26.63
C PHE A 428 21.02 19.57 -28.06
N ILE A 429 19.91 19.38 -28.77
CA ILE A 429 19.93 18.87 -30.14
C ILE A 429 19.30 19.89 -31.08
N VAL A 430 18.06 20.31 -30.85
CA VAL A 430 17.35 21.20 -31.78
C VAL A 430 17.96 22.61 -31.76
N TYR A 431 17.96 23.33 -30.63
CA TYR A 431 18.45 24.71 -30.63
C TYR A 431 19.91 24.86 -31.09
N PRO A 432 20.87 24.02 -30.63
CA PRO A 432 22.26 24.13 -31.06
C PRO A 432 22.46 23.83 -32.56
N SER A 433 21.65 22.95 -33.16
CA SER A 433 21.78 22.59 -34.58
C SER A 433 21.40 23.73 -35.54
N PHE A 434 20.70 24.76 -35.04
CA PHE A 434 20.24 25.91 -35.83
C PHE A 434 20.70 27.25 -35.25
N ASP A 435 21.65 27.25 -34.30
CA ASP A 435 22.16 28.45 -33.61
C ASP A 435 21.04 29.30 -32.97
N LEU A 436 20.04 28.63 -32.40
CA LEU A 436 18.90 29.26 -31.74
C LEU A 436 19.13 29.40 -30.24
N LYS A 437 18.52 30.42 -29.65
CA LYS A 437 18.50 30.58 -28.19
C LYS A 437 17.51 29.59 -27.57
N PRO A 438 17.88 28.90 -26.47
CA PRO A 438 16.95 28.04 -25.77
C PRO A 438 15.72 28.77 -25.26
N HIS A 439 14.55 28.14 -25.44
CA HIS A 439 13.29 28.65 -24.92
C HIS A 439 13.13 28.29 -23.42
N GLU A 440 12.61 29.21 -22.61
CA GLU A 440 12.52 29.07 -21.13
C GLU A 440 11.82 27.79 -20.65
N LYS A 441 10.70 27.44 -21.28
CA LYS A 441 9.95 26.19 -21.02
C LYS A 441 10.75 24.88 -21.20
N ASP A 442 11.91 24.93 -21.83
CA ASP A 442 12.73 23.76 -22.11
C ASP A 442 13.90 23.62 -21.15
N PHE A 443 14.10 24.56 -20.22
CA PHE A 443 15.15 24.42 -19.22
C PHE A 443 14.96 23.11 -18.44
N TYR A 444 16.00 22.28 -18.49
CA TYR A 444 16.16 21.09 -17.68
C TYR A 444 16.80 21.52 -16.36
N LEU A 445 16.22 21.09 -15.22
CA LEU A 445 16.56 21.38 -13.81
C LEU A 445 17.74 22.34 -13.55
N ASP A 446 17.43 23.44 -12.86
CA ASP A 446 18.32 24.49 -12.32
C ASP A 446 19.38 25.07 -13.28
N GLU A 447 19.06 26.27 -13.77
CA GLU A 447 20.03 27.18 -14.36
C GLU A 447 21.24 27.37 -13.44
N ARG A 448 22.37 26.69 -13.73
CA ARG A 448 23.76 27.16 -13.54
C ARG A 448 24.78 26.08 -13.94
N GLY A 449 24.99 25.94 -15.24
CA GLY A 449 26.32 25.68 -15.78
C GLY A 449 26.68 24.22 -16.12
N ARG A 450 27.04 24.03 -17.40
CA ARG A 450 28.01 23.05 -17.89
C ARG A 450 27.83 21.59 -17.44
N GLU A 451 26.63 21.03 -17.53
CA GLU A 451 26.55 19.58 -17.66
C GLU A 451 26.93 19.19 -19.10
N ASP A 452 27.91 18.29 -19.23
CA ASP A 452 28.43 17.81 -20.50
C ASP A 452 27.32 17.10 -21.29
N LEU A 453 27.21 17.40 -22.58
CA LEU A 453 26.23 16.82 -23.50
C LEU A 453 26.27 15.28 -23.48
N ALA A 454 27.43 14.71 -23.14
CA ALA A 454 27.63 13.27 -22.93
C ALA A 454 26.93 12.70 -21.69
N VAL A 455 26.85 13.45 -20.59
CA VAL A 455 26.18 13.02 -19.33
C VAL A 455 24.66 13.02 -19.53
N LEU A 456 24.13 14.03 -20.22
CA LEU A 456 22.70 14.13 -20.49
C LEU A 456 22.24 13.16 -21.58
N LYS A 457 23.08 12.90 -22.59
CA LYS A 457 22.87 11.80 -23.53
C LYS A 457 22.86 10.45 -22.80
N ARG A 458 23.76 10.24 -21.84
CA ARG A 458 23.73 9.05 -20.97
C ARG A 458 22.44 8.99 -20.14
N ILE A 459 21.94 10.08 -19.58
CA ILE A 459 20.66 10.10 -18.84
C ILE A 459 19.50 9.71 -19.77
N VAL A 460 19.46 10.26 -20.99
CA VAL A 460 18.46 9.89 -21.99
C VAL A 460 18.59 8.42 -22.39
N ASP A 461 19.80 7.94 -22.68
CA ASP A 461 20.08 6.53 -23.01
C ASP A 461 19.74 5.60 -21.84
N GLU A 462 19.95 6.02 -20.58
CA GLU A 462 19.54 5.28 -19.37
C GLU A 462 18.02 5.21 -19.24
N HIS A 463 17.29 6.30 -19.53
CA HIS A 463 15.83 6.27 -19.57
C HIS A 463 15.32 5.36 -20.71
N PHE A 464 15.98 5.34 -21.86
CA PHE A 464 15.70 4.40 -22.95
C PHE A 464 15.96 2.94 -22.55
N GLU A 465 17.10 2.64 -21.95
CA GLU A 465 17.43 1.31 -21.47
C GLU A 465 16.49 0.85 -20.35
N ARG A 466 16.06 1.76 -19.47
CA ARG A 466 15.04 1.47 -18.45
C ARG A 466 13.71 1.12 -19.10
N LEU A 467 13.29 1.86 -20.13
CA LEU A 467 12.08 1.57 -20.88
C LEU A 467 12.17 0.21 -21.60
N GLU A 468 13.26 -0.10 -22.27
CA GLU A 468 13.41 -1.40 -22.96
C GLU A 468 13.49 -2.56 -21.98
N ARG A 469 14.20 -2.41 -20.85
CA ARG A 469 14.21 -3.41 -19.77
C ARG A 469 12.82 -3.62 -19.18
N PHE A 470 12.13 -2.54 -18.86
CA PHE A 470 10.79 -2.61 -18.28
C PHE A 470 9.80 -3.23 -19.26
N THR A 471 9.93 -2.93 -20.55
CA THR A 471 9.06 -3.56 -21.54
C THR A 471 9.35 -5.05 -21.71
N THR A 472 10.62 -5.44 -21.74
CA THR A 472 11.02 -6.86 -21.79
C THR A 472 10.52 -7.64 -20.57
N LEU A 473 10.40 -6.97 -19.42
CA LEU A 473 9.84 -7.55 -18.19
C LEU A 473 8.32 -7.70 -18.22
N VAL A 474 7.62 -6.86 -18.99
CA VAL A 474 6.15 -6.81 -19.06
C VAL A 474 5.58 -7.63 -20.23
N GLU A 475 6.37 -7.86 -21.29
CA GLU A 475 6.02 -8.67 -22.47
C GLU A 475 6.36 -10.16 -22.33
N LYS A 476 7.12 -10.56 -21.30
CA LYS A 476 7.30 -11.95 -20.88
C LYS A 476 6.22 -12.36 -19.90
#